data_AF-A0A933YIK8-F1
#
_entry.id   AF-A0A933YIK8-F1
#
_cell.length_a   1.000
_cell.length_b   1.000
_cell.length_c   1.000
_cell.angle_alpha   90.00
_cell.angle_beta   90.00
_cell.angle_gamma   90.00
#
_symmetry.space_group_name_H-M   'P 1'
#
loop_
_entity.id
_entity.type
_entity.pdbx_description
1 polymer ?
#
loop_
_entity_poly.entity_id
_entity_poly.type
_entity_poly.pdbx_seq_one_letter_code
_entity_poly.pdbx_strand_id
1 'polypeptide(L)'
;MLRRYVIAPLLLLACPAIAAQKTVVALHDFSKMELKSAGFDLSRTTTFHITARGAGNSQCDNDGDWKDRDDMFAYGWILDANTRQPVWKMEKDNTSRSRDDRTFDGDVTLKPGSYEIYFTASTFTYISTFKNMTMNIDHREKGLFNFGVRRSDKGVKGWFEGWFDNWFGDDVKEEWQKRATEWGIELYADEGNLSAIKNFSPPKEMKNVVLRETKLGEREFIRKDFVLSEPTKIHIYALGEGYRNEYDLADYGWIVKAGDRSRVWEMRWKNSGHAGGASKNAKFDGEVSLTKGDYTLYFVTDDSHSEVDWNCAPPSDPLNYGVTFMMSDKEKGNFKLSSFKDDANVILSVVKVGNDESRSEGFTLKKDAKIRVYALGERSHSRRIMADYAVILDARTRTKVWTMDADNSNHAGGASKNRFVDEIISLPKGSYIVQYNTDDSHAYDDWNSDPPFDPAHYGVMLYGVGEDFSPSIVAKYVDQRDRNAIAQLIKVGDDAHKQVKFKLDKTTRIRVYAIGEGQNREMADYGWITDSRTGTTVWEMTYSMTVHAGGARKNRMVNTTILLDRGDYTLHYETDDSHAYKDWNMDPPEDPEYWGITLYPDEGAPVPPPLPPENPKQSIKEPE
;
A
#
# COMPACT_ATOMS: atom_id res chain seq x y z
N MET A 1 -63.51 -37.58 79.54
CA MET A 1 -63.32 -36.23 78.96
C MET A 1 -61.94 -36.19 78.30
N LEU A 2 -61.91 -36.30 76.97
CA LEU A 2 -60.70 -36.13 76.15
C LEU A 2 -60.46 -34.64 75.90
N ARG A 3 -59.22 -34.16 76.06
CA ARG A 3 -58.75 -32.92 75.42
C ARG A 3 -57.66 -33.28 74.41
N ARG A 4 -57.98 -33.04 73.13
CA ARG A 4 -57.11 -33.21 71.97
C ARG A 4 -56.16 -32.00 71.88
N TYR A 5 -54.86 -32.26 71.73
CA TYR A 5 -53.92 -31.28 71.19
C TYR A 5 -53.78 -31.54 69.69
N VAL A 6 -54.02 -30.50 68.89
CA VAL A 6 -53.85 -30.49 67.44
C VAL A 6 -52.38 -30.21 67.16
N ILE A 7 -51.69 -31.15 66.51
CA ILE A 7 -50.36 -30.96 65.95
C ILE A 7 -50.55 -30.42 64.53
N ALA A 8 -50.10 -29.19 64.29
CA ALA A 8 -50.02 -28.60 62.95
C ALA A 8 -48.74 -29.11 62.24
N PRO A 9 -48.80 -29.46 60.93
CA PRO A 9 -47.61 -29.86 60.20
C PRO A 9 -46.76 -28.63 59.85
N LEU A 10 -45.48 -28.72 60.17
CA LEU A 10 -44.44 -27.77 59.79
C LEU A 10 -44.23 -27.86 58.28
N LEU A 11 -44.55 -26.79 57.54
CA LEU A 11 -44.21 -26.66 56.12
C LEU A 11 -42.68 -26.50 56.01
N LEU A 12 -41.98 -27.54 55.55
CA LEU A 12 -40.60 -27.42 55.11
C LEU A 12 -40.57 -26.62 53.81
N LEU A 13 -40.17 -25.36 53.91
CA LEU A 13 -39.70 -24.56 52.77
C LEU A 13 -38.46 -25.26 52.20
N ALA A 14 -38.62 -25.91 51.05
CA ALA A 14 -37.49 -26.36 50.26
C ALA A 14 -36.76 -25.12 49.72
N CYS A 15 -35.61 -24.78 50.30
CA CYS A 15 -34.63 -23.93 49.61
C CYS A 15 -34.26 -24.65 48.31
N PRO A 16 -34.38 -24.02 47.12
CA PRO A 16 -33.76 -24.57 45.93
C PRO A 16 -32.26 -24.66 46.21
N ALA A 17 -31.69 -25.85 46.07
CA ALA A 17 -30.26 -26.03 46.06
C ALA A 17 -29.70 -25.10 44.99
N ILE A 18 -28.86 -24.14 45.37
CA ILE A 18 -28.03 -23.40 44.44
C ILE A 18 -27.17 -24.49 43.77
N ALA A 19 -27.45 -24.79 42.50
CA ALA A 19 -26.61 -25.70 41.74
C ALA A 19 -25.18 -25.17 41.82
N ALA A 20 -24.22 -26.02 42.20
CA ALA A 20 -22.83 -25.62 42.28
C ALA A 20 -22.35 -25.27 40.86
N GLN A 21 -22.20 -23.97 40.59
CA GLN A 21 -21.63 -23.50 39.33
C GLN A 21 -20.12 -23.75 39.34
N LYS A 22 -19.57 -24.08 38.17
CA LYS A 22 -18.13 -24.29 37.96
C LYS A 22 -17.65 -23.41 36.81
N THR A 23 -16.46 -22.84 36.98
CA THR A 23 -15.79 -22.06 35.95
C THR A 23 -15.40 -22.96 34.77
N VAL A 24 -15.81 -22.55 33.57
CA VAL A 24 -15.54 -23.23 32.30
C VAL A 24 -14.39 -22.54 31.57
N VAL A 25 -14.41 -21.20 31.56
CA VAL A 25 -13.39 -20.34 30.98
C VAL A 25 -13.14 -19.17 31.93
N ALA A 26 -11.88 -18.80 32.08
CA ALA A 26 -11.46 -17.57 32.76
C ALA A 26 -10.34 -16.93 31.94
N LEU A 27 -10.56 -15.70 31.49
CA LEU A 27 -9.56 -14.87 30.82
C LEU A 27 -9.38 -13.62 31.69
N HIS A 28 -8.25 -13.51 32.37
CA HIS A 28 -7.95 -12.41 33.30
C HIS A 28 -6.53 -11.91 33.07
N ASP A 29 -6.18 -10.77 33.68
CA ASP A 29 -4.84 -10.20 33.68
C ASP A 29 -4.29 -9.85 32.28
N PHE A 30 -4.61 -8.66 31.83
CA PHE A 30 -4.20 -8.10 30.54
C PHE A 30 -3.00 -7.16 30.67
N SER A 31 -2.24 -7.24 31.77
CA SER A 31 -1.08 -6.38 32.02
C SER A 31 0.11 -6.61 31.07
N LYS A 32 0.11 -7.75 30.37
CA LYS A 32 1.21 -8.21 29.49
C LYS A 32 0.76 -8.61 28.08
N MET A 33 -0.55 -8.63 27.84
CA MET A 33 -1.14 -9.13 26.61
C MET A 33 -2.45 -8.41 26.39
N GLU A 34 -2.65 -7.89 25.19
CA GLU A 34 -3.89 -7.20 24.85
C GLU A 34 -5.07 -8.15 24.65
N LEU A 35 -4.84 -9.28 23.97
CA LEU A 35 -5.89 -10.22 23.56
C LEU A 35 -5.69 -11.59 24.19
N LYS A 36 -6.76 -12.16 24.73
CA LYS A 36 -6.82 -13.56 25.15
C LYS A 36 -8.04 -14.24 24.58
N SER A 37 -7.95 -15.56 24.39
CA SER A 37 -9.05 -16.36 23.87
C SER A 37 -9.09 -17.78 24.44
N ALA A 38 -10.27 -18.37 24.42
CA ALA A 38 -10.51 -19.78 24.75
C ALA A 38 -11.67 -20.33 23.90
N GLY A 39 -11.67 -21.63 23.62
CA GLY A 39 -12.69 -22.27 22.79
C GLY A 39 -13.36 -23.45 23.49
N PHE A 40 -14.63 -23.69 23.17
CA PHE A 40 -15.36 -24.87 23.64
C PHE A 40 -16.43 -25.35 22.65
N ASP A 41 -16.57 -26.66 22.54
CA ASP A 41 -17.68 -27.33 21.86
C ASP A 41 -18.80 -27.59 22.87
N LEU A 42 -20.04 -27.43 22.43
CA LEU A 42 -21.25 -27.57 23.24
C LEU A 42 -22.21 -28.57 22.57
N SER A 43 -22.54 -29.67 23.26
CA SER A 43 -23.39 -30.73 22.70
C SER A 43 -24.89 -30.55 22.94
N ARG A 44 -25.29 -29.67 23.87
CA ARG A 44 -26.69 -29.34 24.17
C ARG A 44 -26.83 -27.88 24.60
N THR A 45 -28.00 -27.28 24.39
CA THR A 45 -28.29 -25.92 24.87
C THR A 45 -27.95 -25.77 26.34
N THR A 46 -27.15 -24.76 26.69
CA THR A 46 -26.68 -24.52 28.06
C THR A 46 -26.72 -23.03 28.35
N THR A 47 -27.22 -22.68 29.53
CA THR A 47 -27.16 -21.32 30.07
C THR A 47 -25.88 -21.17 30.87
N PHE A 48 -25.09 -20.18 30.51
CA PHE A 48 -23.87 -19.79 31.21
C PHE A 48 -24.15 -18.54 32.02
N HIS A 49 -23.71 -18.52 33.26
CA HIS A 49 -23.58 -17.29 34.01
C HIS A 49 -22.24 -16.65 33.65
N ILE A 50 -22.23 -15.38 33.26
CA ILE A 50 -21.04 -14.66 32.82
C ILE A 50 -20.79 -13.49 33.75
N THR A 51 -19.58 -13.40 34.27
CA THR A 51 -19.07 -12.20 34.94
C THR A 51 -17.94 -11.64 34.10
N ALA A 52 -18.04 -10.38 33.67
CA ALA A 52 -17.00 -9.71 32.91
C ALA A 52 -16.76 -8.31 33.45
N ARG A 53 -15.50 -7.93 33.60
CA ARG A 53 -15.09 -6.58 33.98
C ARG A 53 -14.14 -6.03 32.93
N GLY A 54 -14.45 -4.86 32.43
CA GLY A 54 -13.70 -4.15 31.42
C GLY A 54 -13.87 -2.66 31.60
N ALA A 55 -13.79 -1.88 30.52
CA ALA A 55 -13.83 -0.44 30.59
C ALA A 55 -14.37 0.22 29.32
N GLY A 56 -15.00 1.40 29.48
CA GLY A 56 -15.64 2.14 28.39
C GLY A 56 -16.11 3.54 28.82
N ASN A 57 -15.97 4.54 27.93
CA ASN A 57 -16.14 5.97 28.26
C ASN A 57 -17.61 6.35 28.56
N SER A 58 -17.83 7.52 29.17
CA SER A 58 -19.14 8.12 29.43
C SER A 58 -19.42 9.46 28.74
N GLN A 59 -18.41 10.17 28.25
CA GLN A 59 -18.57 11.43 27.53
C GLN A 59 -18.28 11.22 26.05
N CYS A 60 -19.33 11.30 25.25
CA CYS A 60 -19.24 11.51 23.82
C CYS A 60 -18.99 13.00 23.58
N ASP A 61 -17.72 13.43 23.68
CA ASP A 61 -17.32 14.79 23.28
C ASP A 61 -16.17 14.74 22.27
N ASN A 62 -16.54 14.96 21.00
CA ASN A 62 -15.83 15.73 19.98
C ASN A 62 -14.32 15.48 19.74
N ASP A 63 -13.90 14.24 19.49
CA ASP A 63 -12.73 14.01 18.62
C ASP A 63 -13.16 13.19 17.40
N GLY A 64 -12.97 13.79 16.21
CA GLY A 64 -13.77 13.53 15.01
C GLY A 64 -13.69 12.14 14.34
N ASP A 65 -14.75 11.89 13.57
CA ASP A 65 -14.79 11.31 12.21
C ASP A 65 -14.98 9.82 11.94
N TRP A 66 -14.80 8.89 12.89
CA TRP A 66 -15.51 7.60 12.82
C TRP A 66 -15.81 7.15 14.23
N LYS A 67 -17.10 7.15 14.60
CA LYS A 67 -17.57 6.66 15.90
C LYS A 67 -17.04 5.24 16.08
N ASP A 68 -16.17 5.00 17.05
CA ASP A 68 -16.17 3.68 17.70
C ASP A 68 -17.59 3.51 18.20
N ARG A 69 -18.41 2.73 17.48
CA ARG A 69 -19.84 2.63 17.81
C ARG A 69 -20.06 2.09 19.22
N ASP A 70 -19.04 1.43 19.78
CA ASP A 70 -19.16 0.70 21.02
C ASP A 70 -18.51 1.40 22.21
N ASP A 71 -17.64 2.41 22.03
CA ASP A 71 -17.01 3.21 23.11
C ASP A 71 -16.45 2.36 24.31
N MET A 72 -16.22 1.07 24.09
CA MET A 72 -15.64 0.09 25.01
C MET A 72 -14.19 -0.12 24.58
N PHE A 73 -13.25 0.00 25.51
CA PHE A 73 -11.82 -0.16 25.25
C PHE A 73 -11.17 -1.34 25.97
N ALA A 74 -11.90 -1.95 26.91
CA ALA A 74 -11.62 -3.30 27.39
C ALA A 74 -12.93 -4.07 27.52
N TYR A 75 -13.08 -5.18 26.81
CA TYR A 75 -14.35 -5.92 26.74
C TYR A 75 -14.19 -7.34 26.18
N GLY A 76 -15.18 -8.19 26.46
CA GLY A 76 -15.24 -9.56 25.94
C GLY A 76 -16.39 -9.79 24.95
N TRP A 77 -16.25 -10.81 24.13
CA TRP A 77 -17.31 -11.29 23.24
C TRP A 77 -17.23 -12.81 23.04
N ILE A 78 -18.35 -13.39 22.61
CA ILE A 78 -18.47 -14.81 22.23
C ILE A 78 -18.76 -14.86 20.74
N LEU A 79 -17.90 -15.57 20.00
CA LEU A 79 -18.00 -15.84 18.57
C LEU A 79 -18.51 -17.27 18.36
N ASP A 80 -19.51 -17.45 17.50
CA ASP A 80 -19.82 -18.78 16.96
C ASP A 80 -18.72 -19.16 15.96
N ALA A 81 -17.95 -20.19 16.30
CA ALA A 81 -16.75 -20.57 15.57
C ALA A 81 -17.02 -21.18 14.19
N ASN A 82 -18.26 -21.61 13.92
CA ASN A 82 -18.66 -22.17 12.63
C ASN A 82 -19.13 -21.09 11.65
N THR A 83 -19.81 -20.05 12.17
CA THR A 83 -20.33 -18.94 11.35
C THR A 83 -19.43 -17.71 11.35
N ARG A 84 -18.46 -17.67 12.28
CA ARG A 84 -17.57 -16.52 12.55
C ARG A 84 -18.35 -15.23 12.83
N GLN A 85 -19.51 -15.34 13.46
CA GLN A 85 -20.34 -14.19 13.88
C GLN A 85 -20.39 -14.08 15.40
N PRO A 86 -20.31 -12.86 15.96
CA PRO A 86 -20.54 -12.64 17.38
C PRO A 86 -21.98 -13.04 17.76
N VAL A 87 -22.13 -13.82 18.82
CA VAL A 87 -23.44 -14.21 19.39
C VAL A 87 -23.72 -13.53 20.73
N TRP A 88 -22.69 -12.96 21.35
CA TRP A 88 -22.79 -12.09 22.52
C TRP A 88 -21.58 -11.16 22.56
N LYS A 89 -21.78 -9.93 23.04
CA LYS A 89 -20.74 -8.94 23.24
C LYS A 89 -21.02 -8.14 24.51
N MET A 90 -19.96 -7.84 25.27
CA MET A 90 -20.02 -6.89 26.37
C MET A 90 -20.09 -5.48 25.80
N GLU A 91 -21.18 -4.78 26.11
CA GLU A 91 -21.50 -3.46 25.55
C GLU A 91 -21.86 -2.49 26.68
N LYS A 92 -21.86 -1.19 26.39
CA LYS A 92 -22.29 -0.19 27.36
C LYS A 92 -23.71 -0.41 27.87
N ASP A 93 -24.59 -0.86 26.99
CA ASP A 93 -26.03 -0.97 27.25
C ASP A 93 -26.39 -2.20 28.10
N ASN A 94 -25.51 -3.20 28.15
CA ASN A 94 -25.69 -4.40 28.96
C ASN A 94 -24.79 -4.44 30.20
N THR A 95 -24.05 -3.37 30.49
CA THR A 95 -23.12 -3.29 31.63
C THR A 95 -23.55 -2.27 32.67
N SER A 96 -23.21 -2.55 33.92
CA SER A 96 -23.20 -1.56 34.99
C SER A 96 -21.88 -0.78 34.97
N ARG A 97 -21.90 0.46 35.46
CA ARG A 97 -20.76 1.37 35.45
C ARG A 97 -20.26 1.65 36.86
N SER A 98 -18.94 1.65 37.03
CA SER A 98 -18.25 2.20 38.20
C SER A 98 -17.03 2.98 37.74
N ARG A 99 -17.07 4.31 37.82
CA ARG A 99 -16.07 5.20 37.19
C ARG A 99 -15.91 4.89 35.69
N ASP A 100 -14.74 4.49 35.23
CA ASP A 100 -14.47 4.13 33.82
C ASP A 100 -14.53 2.63 33.57
N ASP A 101 -14.73 1.84 34.62
CA ASP A 101 -14.93 0.40 34.51
C ASP A 101 -16.39 0.08 34.21
N ARG A 102 -16.57 -1.01 33.47
CA ARG A 102 -17.85 -1.60 33.08
C ARG A 102 -17.89 -3.03 33.57
N THR A 103 -19.02 -3.45 34.12
CA THR A 103 -19.20 -4.81 34.64
C THR A 103 -20.48 -5.41 34.08
N PHE A 104 -20.36 -6.59 33.48
CA PHE A 104 -21.45 -7.48 33.13
C PHE A 104 -21.53 -8.59 34.16
N ASP A 105 -22.74 -8.87 34.64
CA ASP A 105 -23.07 -9.99 35.53
C ASP A 105 -24.47 -10.46 35.11
N GLY A 106 -24.55 -11.63 34.48
CA GLY A 106 -25.81 -12.12 33.94
C GLY A 106 -25.70 -13.41 33.15
N ASP A 107 -26.85 -13.91 32.69
CA ASP A 107 -26.95 -15.20 32.04
C ASP A 107 -27.03 -15.09 30.51
N VAL A 108 -26.28 -15.96 29.81
CA VAL A 108 -26.29 -16.09 28.35
C VAL A 108 -26.56 -17.54 27.98
N THR A 109 -27.59 -17.76 27.16
CA THR A 109 -27.96 -19.11 26.71
C THR A 109 -27.42 -19.38 25.31
N LEU A 110 -26.58 -20.41 25.18
CA LEU A 110 -25.98 -20.83 23.91
C LEU A 110 -26.59 -22.16 23.44
N LYS A 111 -26.81 -22.26 22.13
CA LYS A 111 -27.29 -23.48 21.47
C LYS A 111 -26.14 -24.48 21.27
N PRO A 112 -26.40 -25.74 20.91
CA PRO A 112 -25.32 -26.66 20.55
C PRO A 112 -24.49 -26.09 19.39
N GLY A 113 -23.16 -26.15 19.51
CA GLY A 113 -22.27 -25.48 18.57
C GLY A 113 -20.82 -25.47 19.06
N SER A 114 -19.97 -24.71 18.37
CA SER A 114 -18.58 -24.46 18.74
C SER A 114 -18.41 -22.97 18.94
N TYR A 115 -17.83 -22.56 20.07
CA TYR A 115 -17.73 -21.16 20.43
C TYR A 115 -16.29 -20.79 20.79
N GLU A 116 -15.92 -19.57 20.47
CA GLU A 116 -14.67 -18.93 20.90
C GLU A 116 -15.02 -17.70 21.72
N ILE A 117 -14.41 -17.59 22.89
CA ILE A 117 -14.52 -16.42 23.75
C ILE A 117 -13.25 -15.63 23.58
N TYR A 118 -13.41 -14.32 23.48
CA TYR A 118 -12.32 -13.37 23.37
C TYR A 118 -12.50 -12.28 24.42
N PHE A 119 -11.38 -11.72 24.85
CA PHE A 119 -11.35 -10.48 25.63
C PHE A 119 -10.15 -9.67 25.19
N THR A 120 -10.37 -8.38 24.94
CA THR A 120 -9.33 -7.41 24.56
C THR A 120 -9.23 -6.29 25.60
N ALA A 121 -8.03 -5.76 25.77
CA ALA A 121 -7.73 -4.52 26.46
C ALA A 121 -6.86 -3.62 25.57
N SER A 122 -7.40 -3.16 24.44
CA SER A 122 -6.67 -2.43 23.39
C SER A 122 -6.34 -0.98 23.72
N THR A 123 -7.07 -0.35 24.66
CA THR A 123 -6.87 1.08 24.94
C THR A 123 -7.06 1.37 26.42
N PHE A 124 -6.32 2.35 26.95
CA PHE A 124 -6.44 2.80 28.33
C PHE A 124 -6.86 4.27 28.38
N THR A 125 -7.94 4.57 29.10
CA THR A 125 -8.33 5.95 29.42
C THR A 125 -8.05 6.26 30.89
N TYR A 126 -7.29 7.34 31.11
CA TYR A 126 -7.00 7.93 32.42
C TYR A 126 -7.71 9.28 32.56
N ILE A 127 -8.63 9.37 33.53
CA ILE A 127 -9.38 10.58 33.84
C ILE A 127 -8.94 11.10 35.22
N SER A 128 -8.48 12.35 35.25
CA SER A 128 -8.17 13.09 36.48
C SER A 128 -8.93 14.43 36.51
N THR A 129 -8.94 15.10 37.67
CA THR A 129 -9.64 16.39 37.87
C THR A 129 -9.24 17.49 36.88
N PHE A 130 -8.08 17.37 36.21
CA PHE A 130 -7.57 18.39 35.30
C PHE A 130 -7.32 17.90 33.85
N LYS A 131 -7.45 16.59 33.54
CA LYS A 131 -7.22 16.04 32.19
C LYS A 131 -7.91 14.69 31.93
N ASN A 132 -8.34 14.50 30.69
CA ASN A 132 -8.76 13.22 30.10
C ASN A 132 -7.69 12.79 29.08
N MET A 133 -7.14 11.59 29.21
CA MET A 133 -6.18 11.03 28.24
C MET A 133 -6.62 9.63 27.83
N THR A 134 -6.62 9.35 26.53
CA THR A 134 -6.85 8.02 25.96
C THR A 134 -5.59 7.61 25.22
N MET A 135 -5.08 6.42 25.52
CA MET A 135 -3.76 5.98 25.12
C MET A 135 -3.85 4.55 24.59
N ASN A 136 -3.20 4.31 23.45
CA ASN A 136 -3.02 2.96 22.96
C ASN A 136 -2.00 2.21 23.83
N ILE A 137 -2.23 0.91 24.04
CA ILE A 137 -1.33 0.05 24.78
C ILE A 137 -0.49 -0.72 23.76
N ASP A 138 0.83 -0.61 23.89
CA ASP A 138 1.78 -1.31 23.02
C ASP A 138 2.73 -2.11 23.90
N HIS A 139 2.58 -3.43 23.90
CA HIS A 139 3.43 -4.34 24.66
C HIS A 139 4.74 -4.69 23.93
N ARG A 140 4.98 -4.12 22.73
CA ARG A 140 6.15 -4.39 21.87
C ARG A 140 7.30 -3.43 22.14
N GLU A 141 7.01 -2.15 22.39
CA GLU A 141 8.03 -1.11 22.62
C GLU A 141 8.45 -1.00 24.10
N LYS A 142 9.62 -0.38 24.36
CA LYS A 142 10.13 -0.12 25.72
C LYS A 142 9.35 0.94 26.52
N GLY A 143 8.19 1.35 26.02
CA GLY A 143 7.22 2.19 26.70
C GLY A 143 5.82 1.69 26.39
N LEU A 144 5.08 1.25 27.41
CA LEU A 144 3.77 0.61 27.28
C LEU A 144 2.69 1.50 26.63
N PHE A 145 2.96 2.81 26.55
CA PHE A 145 2.01 3.80 26.14
C PHE A 145 2.58 4.69 25.04
N ASN A 146 1.90 4.71 23.90
CA ASN A 146 2.22 5.64 22.82
C ASN A 146 1.34 6.90 22.98
N PHE A 147 1.89 7.97 23.55
CA PHE A 147 1.15 9.20 23.92
C PHE A 147 0.78 10.11 22.72
N GLY A 148 0.73 9.59 21.50
CA GLY A 148 0.13 10.30 20.36
C GLY A 148 0.82 11.59 19.92
N VAL A 149 2.12 11.77 20.24
CA VAL A 149 2.92 12.82 19.60
C VAL A 149 3.25 12.33 18.19
N ARG A 150 2.61 12.91 17.16
CA ARG A 150 3.06 12.78 15.77
C ARG A 150 4.56 13.03 15.75
N ARG A 151 5.34 12.06 15.26
CA ARG A 151 6.76 12.27 14.91
C ARG A 151 6.81 13.39 13.86
N SER A 152 6.87 14.63 14.29
CA SER A 152 7.23 15.75 13.44
C SER A 152 8.73 15.85 13.37
N ASP A 153 9.20 16.15 12.17
CA ASP A 153 10.58 16.36 11.76
C ASP A 153 11.54 16.93 12.82
N LYS A 154 12.77 16.41 12.74
CA LYS A 154 14.04 17.04 13.12
C LYS A 154 13.99 17.92 14.39
N GLY A 155 14.35 17.32 15.53
CA GLY A 155 15.16 18.02 16.54
C GLY A 155 14.50 18.42 17.87
N VAL A 156 13.22 18.17 18.12
CA VAL A 156 12.58 18.47 19.43
C VAL A 156 12.41 17.22 20.29
N LYS A 157 13.47 16.42 20.43
CA LYS A 157 13.45 15.17 21.20
C LYS A 157 13.73 15.34 22.71
N GLY A 158 13.44 16.51 23.29
CA GLY A 158 14.19 16.93 24.49
C GLY A 158 13.41 17.34 25.73
N TRP A 159 12.21 17.91 25.63
CA TRP A 159 11.68 18.68 26.77
C TRP A 159 10.25 18.36 27.20
N PHE A 160 9.30 18.16 26.28
CA PHE A 160 7.91 17.84 26.64
C PHE A 160 7.69 16.36 26.99
N GLU A 161 8.25 15.42 26.21
CA GLU A 161 8.26 13.98 26.55
C GLU A 161 8.94 13.72 27.90
N GLY A 162 10.14 14.29 28.09
CA GLY A 162 10.91 14.13 29.33
C GLY A 162 10.29 14.79 30.57
N TRP A 163 9.41 15.78 30.40
CA TRP A 163 8.69 16.40 31.53
C TRP A 163 7.42 15.61 31.91
N PHE A 164 6.68 15.08 30.93
CA PHE A 164 5.47 14.28 31.17
C PHE A 164 5.77 12.88 31.73
N ASP A 165 6.73 12.17 31.15
CA ASP A 165 7.12 10.83 31.61
C ASP A 165 7.60 10.85 33.06
N ASN A 166 8.34 11.90 33.45
CA ASN A 166 8.86 12.07 34.81
C ASN A 166 7.80 12.50 35.85
N TRP A 167 6.64 13.05 35.43
CA TRP A 167 5.64 13.56 36.36
C TRP A 167 4.43 12.62 36.53
N PHE A 168 3.99 11.95 35.46
CA PHE A 168 2.74 11.17 35.47
C PHE A 168 2.91 9.73 35.00
N GLY A 169 4.08 9.35 34.48
CA GLY A 169 4.32 8.02 33.94
C GLY A 169 4.14 6.91 34.97
N ASP A 170 4.55 7.14 36.22
CA ASP A 170 4.43 6.15 37.29
C ASP A 170 2.97 5.96 37.75
N ASP A 171 2.21 7.04 37.94
CA ASP A 171 0.79 6.98 38.33
C ASP A 171 -0.08 6.30 37.26
N VAL A 172 0.17 6.59 35.98
CA VAL A 172 -0.55 5.98 34.85
C VAL A 172 -0.19 4.49 34.72
N LYS A 173 1.08 4.13 34.89
CA LYS A 173 1.52 2.73 34.90
C LYS A 173 0.95 1.96 36.09
N GLU A 174 0.92 2.56 37.28
CA GLU A 174 0.35 1.91 38.47
C GLU A 174 -1.15 1.68 38.32
N GLU A 175 -1.91 2.69 37.85
CA GLU A 175 -3.34 2.55 37.62
C GLU A 175 -3.65 1.55 36.49
N TRP A 176 -2.83 1.50 35.44
CA TRP A 176 -2.90 0.45 34.41
C TRP A 176 -2.66 -0.93 34.99
N GLN A 177 -1.54 -1.14 35.71
CA GLN A 177 -1.21 -2.44 36.29
C GLN A 177 -2.32 -2.93 37.23
N LYS A 178 -2.92 -2.02 37.99
CA LYS A 178 -4.07 -2.31 38.84
C LYS A 178 -5.31 -2.68 38.03
N ARG A 179 -5.71 -1.87 37.04
CA ARG A 179 -6.97 -2.11 36.31
C ARG A 179 -6.87 -3.29 35.35
N ALA A 180 -5.76 -3.41 34.61
CA ALA A 180 -5.53 -4.50 33.67
C ALA A 180 -5.48 -5.89 34.32
N THR A 181 -5.04 -5.97 35.59
CA THR A 181 -5.07 -7.23 36.37
C THR A 181 -6.48 -7.59 36.85
N GLU A 182 -7.36 -6.60 37.04
CA GLU A 182 -8.76 -6.79 37.45
C GLU A 182 -9.73 -7.01 36.28
N TRP A 183 -9.31 -6.72 35.05
CA TRP A 183 -10.12 -6.93 33.85
C TRP A 183 -10.11 -8.39 33.41
N GLY A 184 -11.23 -8.80 32.83
CA GLY A 184 -11.41 -10.14 32.30
C GLY A 184 -12.85 -10.58 32.14
N ILE A 185 -13.00 -11.84 31.78
CA ILE A 185 -14.29 -12.53 31.60
C ILE A 185 -14.18 -13.95 32.14
N GLU A 186 -15.23 -14.36 32.85
CA GLU A 186 -15.39 -15.70 33.37
C GLU A 186 -16.78 -16.24 32.97
N LEU A 187 -16.80 -17.50 32.53
CA LEU A 187 -18.03 -18.22 32.22
C LEU A 187 -18.20 -19.36 33.19
N TYR A 188 -19.39 -19.44 33.76
CA TYR A 188 -19.81 -20.45 34.72
C TYR A 188 -20.94 -21.30 34.14
N ALA A 189 -20.87 -22.60 34.35
CA ALA A 189 -21.95 -23.53 34.03
C ALA A 189 -22.31 -24.37 35.24
N ASP A 190 -23.58 -24.76 35.34
CA ASP A 190 -24.02 -25.73 36.35
C ASP A 190 -23.26 -27.05 36.20
N GLU A 191 -22.90 -27.68 37.32
CA GLU A 191 -22.14 -28.94 37.34
C GLU A 191 -22.74 -30.04 36.45
N GLY A 192 -24.08 -30.09 36.36
CA GLY A 192 -24.79 -31.04 35.50
C GLY A 192 -24.59 -30.82 33.99
N ASN A 193 -24.12 -29.64 33.56
CA ASN A 193 -23.86 -29.27 32.17
C ASN A 193 -22.40 -29.45 31.74
N LEU A 194 -21.47 -29.68 32.68
CA LEU A 194 -20.04 -29.79 32.36
C LEU A 194 -19.70 -30.93 31.39
N SER A 195 -20.43 -32.05 31.46
CA SER A 195 -20.24 -33.16 30.52
C SER A 195 -20.62 -32.82 29.07
N ALA A 196 -21.36 -31.72 28.85
CA ALA A 196 -21.74 -31.25 27.52
C ALA A 196 -20.71 -30.30 26.89
N ILE A 197 -19.68 -29.91 27.65
CA ILE A 197 -18.70 -28.90 27.26
C ILE A 197 -17.34 -29.56 27.03
N LYS A 198 -16.72 -29.29 25.88
CA LYS A 198 -15.38 -29.78 25.56
C LYS A 198 -14.49 -28.63 25.06
N ASN A 199 -13.47 -28.28 25.83
CA ASN A 199 -12.57 -27.17 25.49
C ASN A 199 -11.66 -27.49 24.30
N PHE A 200 -11.29 -26.46 23.55
CA PHE A 200 -10.29 -26.49 22.48
C PHE A 200 -9.52 -25.16 22.43
N SER A 201 -8.37 -25.15 21.75
CA SER A 201 -7.57 -23.94 21.52
C SER A 201 -8.03 -23.21 20.25
N PRO A 202 -8.44 -21.94 20.33
CA PRO A 202 -8.79 -21.14 19.16
C PRO A 202 -7.59 -20.86 18.22
N PRO A 203 -7.83 -20.57 16.93
CA PRO A 203 -9.15 -20.60 16.27
C PRO A 203 -9.55 -22.03 15.91
N LYS A 204 -10.86 -22.31 15.91
CA LYS A 204 -11.42 -23.54 15.33
C LYS A 204 -11.09 -23.53 13.84
N GLU A 205 -10.55 -24.64 13.35
CA GLU A 205 -10.20 -24.77 11.95
C GLU A 205 -11.44 -24.64 11.05
N MET A 206 -11.38 -23.72 10.10
CA MET A 206 -12.41 -23.59 9.07
C MET A 206 -12.39 -24.83 8.17
N LYS A 207 -13.56 -25.28 7.74
CA LYS A 207 -13.64 -26.43 6.85
C LYS A 207 -13.13 -26.05 5.47
N ASN A 208 -12.50 -27.01 4.81
CA ASN A 208 -12.15 -26.94 3.40
C ASN A 208 -11.13 -25.86 3.01
N VAL A 209 -10.28 -25.46 3.96
CA VAL A 209 -9.16 -24.55 3.70
C VAL A 209 -8.16 -25.19 2.73
N VAL A 210 -7.71 -24.42 1.75
CA VAL A 210 -6.67 -24.81 0.78
C VAL A 210 -5.45 -23.89 0.82
N LEU A 211 -5.61 -22.67 1.34
CA LEU A 211 -4.55 -21.69 1.59
C LEU A 211 -4.95 -20.87 2.81
N ARG A 212 -4.01 -20.58 3.70
CA ARG A 212 -4.21 -19.73 4.88
C ARG A 212 -2.93 -18.98 5.22
N GLU A 213 -3.04 -17.65 5.21
CA GLU A 213 -2.00 -16.72 5.63
C GLU A 213 -2.69 -15.78 6.62
N THR A 214 -2.75 -16.23 7.88
CA THR A 214 -3.46 -15.56 8.98
C THR A 214 -2.48 -15.30 10.11
N LYS A 215 -2.90 -14.50 11.11
CA LYS A 215 -2.02 -14.06 12.21
C LYS A 215 -0.85 -13.23 11.69
N LEU A 216 -1.13 -12.44 10.65
CA LEU A 216 -0.14 -11.58 10.04
C LEU A 216 0.26 -10.49 11.04
N GLY A 217 1.57 -10.30 11.16
CA GLY A 217 2.17 -9.24 11.95
C GLY A 217 2.22 -7.91 11.19
N GLU A 218 3.09 -7.02 11.65
CA GLU A 218 3.34 -5.73 11.00
C GLU A 218 4.23 -5.86 9.76
N ARG A 219 3.97 -5.04 8.73
CA ARG A 219 4.79 -4.91 7.52
C ARG A 219 5.04 -6.24 6.80
N GLU A 220 4.07 -7.16 6.86
CA GLU A 220 4.15 -8.42 6.16
C GLU A 220 3.78 -8.25 4.68
N PHE A 221 4.56 -8.89 3.81
CA PHE A 221 4.27 -8.99 2.38
C PHE A 221 4.15 -10.45 1.98
N ILE A 222 2.91 -10.91 1.87
CA ILE A 222 2.58 -12.27 1.47
C ILE A 222 2.49 -12.33 -0.05
N ARG A 223 3.20 -13.29 -0.65
CA ARG A 223 3.09 -13.67 -2.06
C ARG A 223 2.95 -15.19 -2.16
N LYS A 224 1.82 -15.65 -2.71
CA LYS A 224 1.54 -17.09 -2.88
C LYS A 224 1.05 -17.37 -4.30
N ASP A 225 1.85 -18.14 -5.03
CA ASP A 225 1.51 -18.58 -6.37
C ASP A 225 0.63 -19.84 -6.33
N PHE A 226 -0.36 -19.92 -7.22
CA PHE A 226 -1.20 -21.10 -7.36
C PHE A 226 -1.70 -21.31 -8.79
N VAL A 227 -1.98 -22.56 -9.12
CA VAL A 227 -2.56 -23.01 -10.39
C VAL A 227 -4.00 -23.44 -10.15
N LEU A 228 -4.88 -23.10 -11.09
CA LEU A 228 -6.21 -23.69 -11.22
C LEU A 228 -6.28 -24.50 -12.52
N SER A 229 -6.51 -25.81 -12.44
CA SER A 229 -6.60 -26.68 -13.62
C SER A 229 -7.91 -26.54 -14.40
N GLU A 230 -8.96 -26.04 -13.75
CA GLU A 230 -10.32 -25.83 -14.28
C GLU A 230 -10.92 -24.54 -13.69
N PRO A 231 -11.98 -23.95 -14.30
CA PRO A 231 -12.73 -22.87 -13.68
C PRO A 231 -13.21 -23.26 -12.28
N THR A 232 -12.90 -22.42 -11.29
CA THR A 232 -13.04 -22.77 -9.87
C THR A 232 -13.59 -21.59 -9.08
N LYS A 233 -14.56 -21.85 -8.20
CA LYS A 233 -14.97 -20.88 -7.20
C LYS A 233 -14.11 -21.03 -5.95
N ILE A 234 -13.70 -19.89 -5.43
CA ILE A 234 -12.91 -19.76 -4.21
C ILE A 234 -13.73 -18.93 -3.24
N HIS A 235 -14.06 -19.47 -2.08
CA HIS A 235 -14.56 -18.68 -0.96
C HIS A 235 -13.37 -18.05 -0.27
N ILE A 236 -13.32 -16.71 -0.29
CA ILE A 236 -12.25 -15.93 0.33
C ILE A 236 -12.81 -15.32 1.62
N TYR A 237 -12.12 -15.60 2.72
CA TYR A 237 -12.31 -14.94 4.01
C TYR A 237 -11.06 -14.11 4.29
N ALA A 238 -11.19 -12.80 4.26
CA ALA A 238 -10.08 -11.86 4.46
C ALA A 238 -10.45 -10.77 5.46
N LEU A 239 -9.55 -10.50 6.38
CA LEU A 239 -9.63 -9.43 7.37
C LEU A 239 -8.44 -8.50 7.17
N GLY A 240 -8.73 -7.21 7.15
CA GLY A 240 -7.74 -6.16 6.96
C GLY A 240 -8.22 -4.86 7.58
N GLU A 241 -7.58 -3.76 7.21
CA GLU A 241 -7.90 -2.45 7.73
C GLU A 241 -7.68 -1.35 6.68
N GLY A 242 -8.23 -0.16 6.92
CA GLY A 242 -8.01 0.99 6.03
C GLY A 242 -7.62 2.28 6.72
N TYR A 243 -7.07 3.19 5.90
CA TYR A 243 -6.65 4.51 6.37
C TYR A 243 -7.83 5.42 6.65
N ARG A 244 -7.67 6.29 7.65
CA ARG A 244 -8.65 7.31 8.01
C ARG A 244 -8.82 8.30 6.85
N ASN A 245 -10.06 8.51 6.41
CA ASN A 245 -10.44 9.46 5.34
C ASN A 245 -9.96 9.11 3.92
N GLU A 246 -9.53 7.87 3.69
CA GLU A 246 -9.15 7.39 2.36
C GLU A 246 -10.05 6.24 1.89
N TYR A 247 -10.16 6.07 0.57
CA TYR A 247 -10.91 4.96 -0.03
C TYR A 247 -10.06 3.68 -0.17
N ASP A 248 -8.83 3.72 0.33
CA ASP A 248 -7.85 2.66 0.22
C ASP A 248 -7.74 1.89 1.55
N LEU A 249 -7.45 0.60 1.45
CA LEU A 249 -7.13 -0.24 2.60
C LEU A 249 -5.62 -0.21 2.82
N ALA A 250 -5.21 -0.23 4.08
CA ALA A 250 -3.82 -0.37 4.50
C ALA A 250 -3.42 -1.85 4.46
N ASP A 251 -4.26 -2.68 5.07
CA ASP A 251 -4.08 -4.12 5.13
C ASP A 251 -5.12 -4.78 4.25
N TYR A 252 -4.68 -5.43 3.18
CA TYR A 252 -5.59 -6.02 2.21
C TYR A 252 -4.89 -7.02 1.30
N GLY A 253 -5.69 -7.80 0.59
CA GLY A 253 -5.21 -8.74 -0.41
C GLY A 253 -5.77 -8.49 -1.81
N TRP A 254 -5.05 -8.99 -2.80
CA TRP A 254 -5.48 -9.03 -4.20
C TRP A 254 -4.96 -10.27 -4.91
N ILE A 255 -5.65 -10.67 -5.98
CA ILE A 255 -5.23 -11.77 -6.84
C ILE A 255 -4.97 -11.21 -8.23
N VAL A 256 -3.82 -11.57 -8.80
CA VAL A 256 -3.49 -11.28 -10.20
C VAL A 256 -3.39 -12.57 -10.99
N LYS A 257 -3.76 -12.51 -12.27
CA LYS A 257 -3.51 -13.58 -13.23
C LYS A 257 -2.10 -13.43 -13.80
N ALA A 258 -1.29 -14.49 -13.78
CA ALA A 258 0.13 -14.40 -14.12
C ALA A 258 0.39 -13.97 -15.58
N GLY A 259 -0.41 -14.48 -16.52
CA GLY A 259 -0.17 -14.29 -17.96
C GLY A 259 -0.39 -12.87 -18.50
N ASP A 260 -1.21 -12.06 -17.83
CA ASP A 260 -1.52 -10.67 -18.23
C ASP A 260 -1.40 -9.65 -17.08
N ARG A 261 -1.09 -10.12 -15.85
CA ARG A 261 -1.06 -9.35 -14.59
C ARG A 261 -2.37 -8.64 -14.26
N SER A 262 -3.48 -9.01 -14.91
CA SER A 262 -4.79 -8.43 -14.61
C SER A 262 -5.21 -8.76 -13.18
N ARG A 263 -5.70 -7.75 -12.48
CA ARG A 263 -6.23 -7.88 -11.12
C ARG A 263 -7.64 -8.47 -11.19
N VAL A 264 -7.77 -9.74 -10.85
CA VAL A 264 -9.03 -10.52 -10.95
C VAL A 264 -9.85 -10.47 -9.66
N TRP A 265 -9.21 -10.13 -8.54
CA TRP A 265 -9.88 -9.83 -7.28
C TRP A 265 -9.04 -8.87 -6.44
N GLU A 266 -9.71 -8.06 -5.62
CA GLU A 266 -9.11 -7.16 -4.65
C GLU A 266 -10.09 -6.91 -3.52
N MET A 267 -9.58 -6.99 -2.29
CA MET A 267 -10.32 -6.51 -1.13
C MET A 267 -10.34 -4.98 -1.15
N ARG A 268 -11.56 -4.40 -1.09
CA ARG A 268 -11.79 -2.95 -1.13
C ARG A 268 -12.91 -2.61 -0.16
N TRP A 269 -13.00 -1.35 0.26
CA TRP A 269 -14.15 -0.90 1.07
C TRP A 269 -15.51 -1.21 0.43
N LYS A 270 -15.63 -1.04 -0.90
CA LYS A 270 -16.89 -1.23 -1.63
C LYS A 270 -17.43 -2.67 -1.66
N ASN A 271 -16.57 -3.67 -1.46
CA ASN A 271 -16.96 -5.09 -1.46
C ASN A 271 -16.73 -5.77 -0.11
N SER A 272 -16.40 -5.00 0.92
CA SER A 272 -16.13 -5.49 2.28
C SER A 272 -17.18 -4.94 3.24
N GLY A 273 -17.43 -5.68 4.32
CA GLY A 273 -18.21 -5.23 5.48
C GLY A 273 -17.30 -4.81 6.64
N HIS A 274 -17.90 -4.27 7.70
CA HIS A 274 -17.20 -4.03 8.97
C HIS A 274 -16.85 -5.36 9.65
N ALA A 275 -15.62 -5.48 10.15
CA ALA A 275 -15.15 -6.71 10.80
C ALA A 275 -15.44 -6.76 12.33
N GLY A 276 -16.06 -5.72 12.89
CA GLY A 276 -16.18 -5.52 14.33
C GLY A 276 -14.97 -4.79 14.93
N GLY A 277 -15.09 -4.40 16.20
CA GLY A 277 -14.10 -3.54 16.85
C GLY A 277 -14.09 -2.15 16.22
N ALA A 278 -12.89 -1.63 15.98
CA ALA A 278 -12.69 -0.30 15.41
C ALA A 278 -13.32 -0.16 14.02
N SER A 279 -13.72 1.06 13.67
CA SER A 279 -14.39 1.36 12.39
C SER A 279 -13.53 1.07 11.16
N LYS A 280 -12.20 1.06 11.31
CA LYS A 280 -11.25 0.79 10.24
C LYS A 280 -11.11 -0.69 9.88
N ASN A 281 -11.65 -1.59 10.69
CA ASN A 281 -11.53 -3.03 10.45
C ASN A 281 -12.48 -3.46 9.32
N ALA A 282 -11.93 -4.05 8.28
CA ALA A 282 -12.64 -4.49 7.09
C ALA A 282 -12.65 -6.01 6.95
N LYS A 283 -13.76 -6.57 6.47
CA LYS A 283 -13.93 -8.00 6.21
C LYS A 283 -14.47 -8.23 4.80
N PHE A 284 -13.75 -9.02 4.01
CA PHE A 284 -14.30 -9.68 2.83
C PHE A 284 -14.63 -11.13 3.18
N ASP A 285 -15.86 -11.54 2.92
CA ASP A 285 -16.34 -12.91 3.14
C ASP A 285 -17.26 -13.27 1.98
N GLY A 286 -16.72 -13.92 0.94
CA GLY A 286 -17.46 -14.10 -0.31
C GLY A 286 -16.79 -15.00 -1.35
N GLU A 287 -17.58 -15.45 -2.33
CA GLU A 287 -17.11 -16.30 -3.43
C GLU A 287 -16.54 -15.47 -4.58
N VAL A 288 -15.41 -15.92 -5.13
CA VAL A 288 -14.78 -15.40 -6.34
C VAL A 288 -14.63 -16.54 -7.34
N SER A 289 -15.13 -16.34 -8.55
CA SER A 289 -14.99 -17.32 -9.65
C SER A 289 -13.80 -16.96 -10.51
N LEU A 290 -12.82 -17.85 -10.58
CA LEU A 290 -11.62 -17.69 -11.40
C LEU A 290 -11.63 -18.71 -12.54
N THR A 291 -11.10 -18.31 -13.70
CA THR A 291 -10.91 -19.24 -14.83
C THR A 291 -9.73 -20.18 -14.58
N LYS A 292 -9.60 -21.22 -15.39
CA LYS A 292 -8.35 -22.00 -15.46
C LYS A 292 -7.14 -21.08 -15.71
N GLY A 293 -6.04 -21.29 -15.01
CA GLY A 293 -4.79 -20.57 -15.22
C GLY A 293 -3.91 -20.46 -13.99
N ASP A 294 -2.88 -19.64 -14.13
CA ASP A 294 -1.87 -19.37 -13.11
C ASP A 294 -2.13 -18.01 -12.46
N TYR A 295 -2.03 -17.95 -11.14
CA TYR A 295 -2.37 -16.79 -10.34
C TYR A 295 -1.35 -16.57 -9.22
N THR A 296 -1.27 -15.33 -8.76
CA THR A 296 -0.57 -14.96 -7.53
C THR A 296 -1.52 -14.22 -6.60
N LEU A 297 -1.65 -14.71 -5.36
CA LEU A 297 -2.24 -14.00 -4.24
C LEU A 297 -1.17 -13.11 -3.60
N TYR A 298 -1.56 -11.86 -3.33
CA TYR A 298 -0.82 -10.95 -2.48
C TYR A 298 -1.66 -10.58 -1.27
N PHE A 299 -1.00 -10.38 -0.13
CA PHE A 299 -1.58 -9.74 1.05
C PHE A 299 -0.52 -8.87 1.72
N VAL A 300 -0.90 -7.68 2.15
CA VAL A 300 0.00 -6.72 2.81
C VAL A 300 -0.56 -6.31 4.15
N THR A 301 0.33 -6.03 5.11
CA THR A 301 0.01 -5.32 6.35
C THR A 301 0.90 -4.10 6.53
N ASP A 302 0.41 -3.06 7.18
CA ASP A 302 1.19 -1.90 7.59
C ASP A 302 1.77 -2.08 9.01
N ASP A 303 2.19 -1.01 9.68
CA ASP A 303 2.80 -1.04 11.01
C ASP A 303 1.88 -0.59 12.15
N SER A 304 0.57 -0.61 11.88
CA SER A 304 -0.41 -0.05 12.77
C SER A 304 -1.29 -1.13 13.41
N HIS A 305 -1.49 -2.28 12.75
CA HIS A 305 -2.49 -3.25 13.17
C HIS A 305 -2.01 -4.69 12.99
N SER A 306 -1.83 -5.43 14.09
CA SER A 306 -1.19 -6.75 14.06
C SER A 306 -1.75 -7.72 15.11
N GLU A 307 -1.50 -9.03 14.94
CA GLU A 307 -1.88 -10.03 15.97
C GLU A 307 -1.24 -9.74 17.35
N VAL A 308 -0.07 -9.08 17.37
CA VAL A 308 0.72 -8.88 18.59
C VAL A 308 0.08 -7.85 19.50
N ASP A 309 -0.14 -6.64 18.97
CA ASP A 309 -0.94 -5.58 19.60
C ASP A 309 -1.64 -4.80 18.50
N TRP A 310 -2.84 -4.36 18.81
CA TRP A 310 -3.73 -3.63 17.93
C TRP A 310 -3.74 -2.17 18.38
N ASN A 311 -3.49 -1.24 17.47
CA ASN A 311 -3.56 0.18 17.81
C ASN A 311 -4.97 0.72 18.12
N CYS A 312 -5.98 -0.13 18.02
CA CYS A 312 -7.36 0.11 18.39
C CYS A 312 -8.08 -1.24 18.55
N ALA A 313 -9.36 -1.23 18.91
CA ALA A 313 -10.11 -2.46 19.14
C ALA A 313 -10.02 -3.45 17.95
N PRO A 314 -9.61 -4.73 18.19
CA PRO A 314 -9.41 -5.72 17.14
C PRO A 314 -10.70 -6.11 16.43
N PRO A 315 -10.63 -6.71 15.22
CA PRO A 315 -11.79 -7.31 14.58
C PRO A 315 -12.37 -8.43 15.44
N SER A 316 -13.64 -8.79 15.19
CA SER A 316 -14.35 -9.83 15.97
C SER A 316 -13.72 -11.23 15.87
N ASP A 317 -12.87 -11.44 14.86
CA ASP A 317 -12.18 -12.69 14.59
C ASP A 317 -10.66 -12.45 14.42
N PRO A 318 -9.97 -12.01 15.49
CA PRO A 318 -8.61 -11.50 15.39
C PRO A 318 -7.58 -12.57 15.02
N LEU A 319 -7.82 -13.83 15.39
CA LEU A 319 -6.89 -14.93 15.08
C LEU A 319 -6.92 -15.37 13.61
N ASN A 320 -7.85 -14.84 12.81
CA ASN A 320 -7.90 -15.02 11.36
C ASN A 320 -7.54 -13.75 10.59
N TYR A 321 -6.88 -12.77 11.23
CA TYR A 321 -6.40 -11.56 10.55
C TYR A 321 -5.42 -11.91 9.41
N GLY A 322 -5.69 -11.45 8.20
CA GLY A 322 -5.05 -11.93 6.97
C GLY A 322 -6.07 -12.54 5.99
N VAL A 323 -5.69 -13.61 5.28
CA VAL A 323 -6.50 -14.21 4.20
C VAL A 323 -6.53 -15.73 4.24
N THR A 324 -7.72 -16.29 4.04
CA THR A 324 -7.99 -17.73 3.95
C THR A 324 -8.80 -18.04 2.71
N PHE A 325 -8.37 -19.05 1.94
CA PHE A 325 -9.13 -19.60 0.82
C PHE A 325 -9.75 -20.94 1.21
N MET A 326 -11.04 -21.07 0.91
CA MET A 326 -11.83 -22.27 1.08
C MET A 326 -12.48 -22.66 -0.25
N MET A 327 -12.65 -23.96 -0.48
CA MET A 327 -13.23 -24.48 -1.72
C MET A 327 -14.14 -25.67 -1.44
N SER A 328 -15.14 -25.94 -2.27
CA SER A 328 -15.90 -27.19 -2.13
C SER A 328 -14.99 -28.41 -2.33
N ASP A 329 -15.36 -29.59 -1.79
CA ASP A 329 -14.55 -30.81 -1.96
C ASP A 329 -14.30 -31.18 -3.43
N LYS A 330 -15.25 -30.82 -4.31
CA LYS A 330 -15.11 -30.98 -5.76
C LYS A 330 -14.03 -30.06 -6.34
N GLU A 331 -13.97 -28.82 -5.87
CA GLU A 331 -13.08 -27.78 -6.40
C GLU A 331 -11.64 -27.87 -5.88
N LYS A 332 -11.43 -28.41 -4.67
CA LYS A 332 -10.08 -28.61 -4.11
C LYS A 332 -9.13 -29.34 -5.05
N GLY A 333 -9.64 -30.30 -5.82
CA GLY A 333 -8.83 -31.05 -6.79
C GLY A 333 -8.26 -30.20 -7.93
N ASN A 334 -8.82 -29.01 -8.15
CA ASN A 334 -8.36 -28.09 -9.20
C ASN A 334 -7.24 -27.16 -8.72
N PHE A 335 -7.05 -27.01 -7.41
CA PHE A 335 -6.13 -26.05 -6.82
C PHE A 335 -4.79 -26.70 -6.47
N LYS A 336 -3.71 -26.02 -6.83
CA LYS A 336 -2.37 -26.43 -6.42
C LYS A 336 -1.50 -25.20 -6.16
N LEU A 337 -0.89 -25.14 -4.97
CA LEU A 337 0.18 -24.17 -4.71
C LEU A 337 1.35 -24.41 -5.68
N SER A 338 1.88 -23.32 -6.21
CA SER A 338 2.96 -23.31 -7.18
C SER A 338 4.11 -22.45 -6.67
N SER A 339 5.19 -22.46 -7.45
CA SER A 339 6.28 -21.50 -7.33
C SER A 339 6.66 -21.16 -8.77
N PHE A 340 5.99 -20.17 -9.36
CA PHE A 340 6.32 -19.79 -10.73
C PHE A 340 7.58 -18.95 -10.69
N LYS A 341 8.47 -19.18 -11.66
CA LYS A 341 9.68 -18.38 -11.81
C LYS A 341 9.38 -17.07 -12.55
N ASP A 342 8.39 -16.31 -12.10
CA ASP A 342 8.11 -14.98 -12.64
C ASP A 342 9.39 -14.10 -12.64
N ASP A 343 10.31 -14.40 -11.72
CA ASP A 343 11.54 -13.64 -11.51
C ASP A 343 12.78 -14.28 -12.17
N ALA A 344 12.65 -15.35 -12.98
CA ALA A 344 13.82 -15.96 -13.65
C ALA A 344 14.28 -15.23 -14.91
N ASN A 345 13.43 -14.37 -15.48
CA ASN A 345 13.69 -13.66 -16.73
C ASN A 345 13.96 -12.17 -16.49
N VAL A 346 14.68 -11.82 -15.42
CA VAL A 346 15.09 -10.42 -15.17
C VAL A 346 15.90 -9.91 -16.36
N ILE A 347 15.40 -8.84 -16.97
CA ILE A 347 16.06 -8.09 -18.04
C ILE A 347 16.96 -7.02 -17.44
N LEU A 348 16.44 -6.30 -16.44
CA LEU A 348 17.07 -5.14 -15.82
C LEU A 348 16.47 -4.92 -14.42
N SER A 349 17.30 -4.43 -13.49
CA SER A 349 16.90 -4.12 -12.12
C SER A 349 17.59 -2.84 -11.65
N VAL A 350 16.80 -1.79 -11.49
CA VAL A 350 17.22 -0.51 -10.90
C VAL A 350 16.42 -0.36 -9.63
N VAL A 351 16.92 -0.94 -8.54
CA VAL A 351 16.26 -0.98 -7.23
C VAL A 351 17.19 -0.46 -6.15
N LYS A 352 16.63 -0.20 -4.97
CA LYS A 352 17.33 0.39 -3.83
C LYS A 352 17.87 1.77 -4.15
N VAL A 353 17.04 2.57 -4.84
CA VAL A 353 17.38 3.95 -5.21
C VAL A 353 17.18 4.83 -3.97
N GLY A 354 18.21 5.57 -3.57
CA GLY A 354 18.19 6.47 -2.40
C GLY A 354 17.70 7.87 -2.75
N ASN A 355 17.70 8.79 -1.79
CA ASN A 355 17.28 10.19 -2.00
C ASN A 355 18.21 10.92 -2.99
N ASP A 356 17.66 11.89 -3.72
CA ASP A 356 18.36 12.72 -4.71
C ASP A 356 19.13 11.90 -5.78
N GLU A 357 18.65 10.69 -6.11
CA GLU A 357 19.35 9.75 -6.97
C GLU A 357 18.65 9.59 -8.32
N SER A 358 19.41 9.75 -9.40
CA SER A 358 19.00 9.40 -10.75
C SER A 358 19.81 8.20 -11.24
N ARG A 359 19.14 7.08 -11.48
CA ARG A 359 19.76 5.87 -12.03
C ARG A 359 19.24 5.57 -13.42
N SER A 360 20.16 5.18 -14.30
CA SER A 360 19.82 4.81 -15.66
C SER A 360 20.55 3.55 -16.11
N GLU A 361 19.81 2.63 -16.70
CA GLU A 361 20.33 1.40 -17.30
C GLU A 361 19.61 1.12 -18.63
N GLY A 362 20.28 0.46 -19.57
CA GLY A 362 19.71 0.18 -20.89
C GLY A 362 19.80 -1.29 -21.29
N PHE A 363 18.89 -1.69 -22.18
CA PHE A 363 18.88 -3.02 -22.79
C PHE A 363 18.50 -2.95 -24.28
N THR A 364 18.85 -3.99 -25.02
CA THR A 364 18.49 -4.16 -26.44
C THR A 364 17.67 -5.44 -26.61
N LEU A 365 16.51 -5.31 -27.25
CA LEU A 365 15.68 -6.42 -27.69
C LEU A 365 15.99 -6.76 -29.15
N LYS A 366 16.33 -8.03 -29.42
CA LYS A 366 16.62 -8.54 -30.78
C LYS A 366 15.35 -8.86 -31.58
N LYS A 367 14.22 -9.03 -30.90
CA LYS A 367 12.88 -9.27 -31.44
C LYS A 367 11.85 -8.57 -30.54
N ASP A 368 10.65 -8.37 -31.05
CA ASP A 368 9.51 -7.88 -30.26
C ASP A 368 9.28 -8.79 -29.05
N ALA A 369 8.96 -8.20 -27.90
CA ALA A 369 8.78 -8.94 -26.66
C ALA A 369 7.73 -8.29 -25.75
N LYS A 370 7.09 -9.13 -24.92
CA LYS A 370 6.26 -8.68 -23.80
C LYS A 370 7.14 -8.57 -22.56
N ILE A 371 7.08 -7.41 -21.91
CA ILE A 371 7.89 -7.08 -20.75
C ILE A 371 6.96 -6.79 -19.58
N ARG A 372 7.14 -7.48 -18.45
CA ARG A 372 6.52 -7.10 -17.18
C ARG A 372 7.32 -5.98 -16.56
N VAL A 373 6.63 -4.90 -16.21
CA VAL A 373 7.17 -3.78 -15.45
C VAL A 373 6.67 -3.90 -14.03
N TYR A 374 7.58 -4.05 -13.08
CA TYR A 374 7.30 -3.99 -11.65
C TYR A 374 8.04 -2.77 -11.08
N ALA A 375 7.30 -1.77 -10.63
CA ALA A 375 7.88 -0.53 -10.14
C ALA A 375 7.20 -0.08 -8.85
N LEU A 376 7.98 0.40 -7.89
CA LEU A 376 7.51 1.13 -6.72
C LEU A 376 7.98 2.56 -6.82
N GLY A 377 7.28 3.50 -6.20
CA GLY A 377 7.64 4.91 -6.17
C GLY A 377 6.72 5.73 -5.29
N GLU A 378 6.94 7.03 -5.27
CA GLU A 378 6.22 7.97 -4.43
C GLU A 378 5.39 8.91 -5.29
N ARG A 379 4.16 9.14 -4.86
CA ARG A 379 3.35 10.24 -5.36
C ARG A 379 3.62 11.50 -4.55
N SER A 380 3.83 12.61 -5.22
CA SER A 380 3.91 13.94 -4.59
C SER A 380 2.62 14.29 -3.82
N HIS A 381 2.63 15.45 -3.15
CA HIS A 381 1.43 16.04 -2.55
C HIS A 381 0.25 16.18 -3.53
N SER A 382 0.52 16.29 -4.84
CA SER A 382 -0.50 16.24 -5.88
C SER A 382 -0.89 14.80 -6.18
N ARG A 383 -2.20 14.51 -6.14
CA ARG A 383 -2.73 13.17 -6.44
C ARG A 383 -2.43 12.65 -7.85
N ARG A 384 -1.91 13.50 -8.75
CA ARG A 384 -1.66 13.18 -10.16
C ARG A 384 -0.18 13.21 -10.56
N ILE A 385 0.72 13.55 -9.64
CA ILE A 385 2.13 13.75 -9.98
C ILE A 385 2.97 12.82 -9.12
N MET A 386 3.86 12.07 -9.77
CA MET A 386 4.86 11.26 -9.10
C MET A 386 6.05 12.14 -8.67
N ALA A 387 6.57 11.87 -7.48
CA ALA A 387 7.86 12.36 -7.01
C ALA A 387 8.95 11.37 -7.46
N ASP A 388 8.82 10.11 -7.03
CA ASP A 388 9.74 9.04 -7.41
C ASP A 388 9.11 8.13 -8.45
N TYR A 389 9.75 7.99 -9.61
CA TYR A 389 9.15 7.23 -10.70
C TYR A 389 10.14 6.74 -11.74
N ALA A 390 9.66 5.73 -12.46
CA ALA A 390 10.37 5.11 -13.58
C ALA A 390 9.85 5.59 -14.94
N VAL A 391 10.75 5.70 -15.91
CA VAL A 391 10.44 5.95 -17.33
C VAL A 391 11.23 4.97 -18.20
N ILE A 392 10.61 4.53 -19.30
CA ILE A 392 11.31 3.77 -20.36
C ILE A 392 11.31 4.63 -21.63
N LEU A 393 12.50 4.89 -22.15
CA LEU A 393 12.75 5.64 -23.39
C LEU A 393 13.19 4.71 -24.52
N ASP A 394 12.75 4.97 -25.74
CA ASP A 394 13.43 4.45 -26.93
C ASP A 394 14.81 5.11 -27.03
N ALA A 395 15.88 4.32 -27.04
CA ALA A 395 17.25 4.82 -26.97
C ALA A 395 17.69 5.61 -28.22
N ARG A 396 17.03 5.41 -29.36
CA ARG A 396 17.35 6.10 -30.63
C ARG A 396 16.63 7.44 -30.71
N THR A 397 15.36 7.49 -30.34
CA THR A 397 14.52 8.69 -30.48
C THR A 397 14.44 9.51 -29.20
N ARG A 398 14.77 8.93 -28.04
CA ARG A 398 14.57 9.51 -26.69
C ARG A 398 13.10 9.81 -26.38
N THR A 399 12.17 9.15 -27.06
CA THR A 399 10.73 9.28 -26.78
C THR A 399 10.31 8.31 -25.68
N LYS A 400 9.47 8.75 -24.74
CA LYS A 400 8.87 7.90 -23.72
C LYS A 400 7.99 6.83 -24.39
N VAL A 401 8.27 5.57 -24.10
CA VAL A 401 7.42 4.44 -24.48
C VAL A 401 6.61 3.91 -23.30
N TRP A 402 7.02 4.26 -22.08
CA TRP A 402 6.29 3.97 -20.85
C TRP A 402 6.71 4.93 -19.73
N THR A 403 5.79 5.26 -18.83
CA THR A 403 6.01 6.10 -17.64
C THR A 403 5.19 5.55 -16.49
N MET A 404 5.77 5.45 -15.29
CA MET A 404 5.00 5.21 -14.07
C MET A 404 4.17 6.45 -13.76
N ASP A 405 2.85 6.30 -13.78
CA ASP A 405 1.89 7.38 -13.63
C ASP A 405 1.07 7.20 -12.36
N ALA A 406 0.78 8.30 -11.66
CA ALA A 406 0.05 8.28 -10.41
C ALA A 406 -1.38 7.73 -10.58
N ASP A 407 -2.07 8.10 -11.67
CA ASP A 407 -3.45 7.68 -11.95
C ASP A 407 -3.53 6.19 -12.38
N ASN A 408 -2.44 5.65 -12.95
CA ASN A 408 -2.34 4.24 -13.37
C ASN A 408 -1.55 3.36 -12.38
N SER A 409 -1.44 3.76 -11.12
CA SER A 409 -0.75 3.02 -10.07
C SER A 409 -1.70 2.56 -8.96
N ASN A 410 -1.26 1.59 -8.15
CA ASN A 410 -1.97 1.14 -6.96
C ASN A 410 -1.24 1.62 -5.69
N HIS A 411 -1.95 1.73 -4.55
CA HIS A 411 -1.30 2.00 -3.27
C HIS A 411 -0.35 0.85 -2.90
N ALA A 412 0.80 1.17 -2.33
CA ALA A 412 1.87 0.22 -2.06
C ALA A 412 2.11 -0.07 -0.57
N GLY A 413 1.08 0.06 0.28
CA GLY A 413 1.21 -0.11 1.73
C GLY A 413 2.00 1.04 2.39
N GLY A 414 1.99 1.09 3.72
CA GLY A 414 2.64 2.16 4.48
C GLY A 414 2.02 3.54 4.17
N ALA A 415 2.85 4.55 3.96
CA ALA A 415 2.37 5.91 3.68
C ALA A 415 1.43 5.99 2.46
N SER A 416 0.39 6.84 2.49
CA SER A 416 -0.58 6.96 1.39
C SER A 416 -0.02 7.49 0.06
N LYS A 417 1.23 7.98 0.08
CA LYS A 417 2.02 8.39 -1.07
C LYS A 417 2.72 7.24 -1.78
N ASN A 418 2.84 6.08 -1.15
CA ASN A 418 3.50 4.90 -1.73
C ASN A 418 2.65 4.32 -2.85
N ARG A 419 3.26 4.20 -4.04
CA ARG A 419 2.62 3.67 -5.24
C ARG A 419 3.39 2.49 -5.80
N PHE A 420 2.67 1.58 -6.44
CA PHE A 420 3.30 0.54 -7.25
C PHE A 420 2.54 0.26 -8.55
N VAL A 421 3.28 -0.27 -9.53
CA VAL A 421 2.78 -0.77 -10.80
C VAL A 421 3.29 -2.20 -11.00
N ASP A 422 2.42 -3.07 -11.51
CA ASP A 422 2.76 -4.43 -11.92
C ASP A 422 1.92 -4.79 -13.15
N GLU A 423 2.50 -4.59 -14.33
CA GLU A 423 1.79 -4.72 -15.61
C GLU A 423 2.68 -5.30 -16.72
N ILE A 424 2.06 -5.65 -17.85
CA ILE A 424 2.78 -6.13 -19.03
C ILE A 424 2.62 -5.14 -20.18
N ILE A 425 3.75 -4.67 -20.70
CA ILE A 425 3.84 -3.84 -21.89
C ILE A 425 4.41 -4.63 -23.06
N SER A 426 4.16 -4.16 -24.29
CA SER A 426 4.76 -4.73 -25.51
C SER A 426 5.78 -3.76 -26.06
N LEU A 427 7.03 -4.20 -26.18
CA LEU A 427 8.12 -3.42 -26.76
C LEU A 427 8.55 -4.06 -28.08
N PRO A 428 8.58 -3.29 -29.19
CA PRO A 428 9.19 -3.75 -30.43
C PRO A 428 10.67 -4.09 -30.27
N LYS A 429 11.23 -4.75 -31.28
CA LYS A 429 12.69 -4.83 -31.44
C LYS A 429 13.29 -3.43 -31.40
N GLY A 430 14.24 -3.20 -30.50
CA GLY A 430 14.82 -1.89 -30.30
C GLY A 430 15.83 -1.86 -29.16
N SER A 431 16.41 -0.70 -28.90
CA SER A 431 17.18 -0.45 -27.68
C SER A 431 16.43 0.55 -26.83
N TYR A 432 16.46 0.33 -25.52
CA TYR A 432 15.68 1.07 -24.54
C TYR A 432 16.57 1.49 -23.38
N ILE A 433 16.21 2.63 -22.80
CA ILE A 433 16.84 3.18 -21.60
C ILE A 433 15.76 3.27 -20.53
N VAL A 434 16.02 2.69 -19.38
CA VAL A 434 15.21 2.80 -18.18
C VAL A 434 15.86 3.84 -17.29
N GLN A 435 15.04 4.76 -16.78
CA GLN A 435 15.44 5.78 -15.82
C GLN A 435 14.55 5.67 -14.59
N TYR A 436 15.14 5.84 -13.42
CA TYR A 436 14.43 5.97 -12.16
C TYR A 436 15.00 7.18 -11.42
N ASN A 437 14.13 8.07 -10.97
CA ASN A 437 14.50 9.29 -10.25
C ASN A 437 13.75 9.32 -8.91
N THR A 438 14.43 9.84 -7.89
CA THR A 438 13.89 10.08 -6.54
C THR A 438 14.05 11.55 -6.14
N ASP A 439 13.18 12.00 -5.24
CA ASP A 439 13.29 13.31 -4.57
C ASP A 439 14.12 13.26 -3.27
N ASP A 440 14.01 14.28 -2.43
CA ASP A 440 14.86 14.50 -1.25
C ASP A 440 14.35 13.83 0.04
N SER A 441 13.24 13.08 0.02
CA SER A 441 12.50 12.82 1.27
C SER A 441 11.97 11.41 1.52
N HIS A 442 11.83 10.52 0.54
CA HIS A 442 11.20 9.21 0.77
C HIS A 442 11.70 8.07 -0.13
N ALA A 443 12.96 7.69 0.03
CA ALA A 443 13.57 6.64 -0.77
C ALA A 443 14.17 5.51 0.07
N TYR A 444 14.78 4.54 -0.63
CA TYR A 444 15.35 3.35 0.00
C TYR A 444 16.39 3.71 1.08
N ASP A 445 16.26 3.05 2.24
CA ASP A 445 17.07 3.26 3.45
C ASP A 445 16.96 4.67 4.09
N ASP A 446 16.09 5.58 3.60
CA ASP A 446 15.83 6.91 4.20
C ASP A 446 14.36 7.36 4.01
N TRP A 447 13.46 6.75 4.79
CA TRP A 447 12.03 7.00 4.70
C TRP A 447 11.56 8.08 5.69
N ASN A 448 10.97 9.18 5.21
CA ASN A 448 10.30 10.16 6.08
C ASN A 448 8.93 9.71 6.64
N SER A 449 8.41 8.56 6.18
CA SER A 449 7.14 7.96 6.61
C SER A 449 7.21 6.45 6.38
N ASP A 450 6.14 5.70 6.62
CA ASP A 450 6.21 4.23 6.57
C ASP A 450 6.49 3.74 5.14
N PRO A 451 7.45 2.83 4.97
CA PRO A 451 7.92 2.39 3.67
C PRO A 451 6.84 1.57 2.92
N PRO A 452 6.97 1.40 1.60
CA PRO A 452 6.10 0.49 0.85
C PRO A 452 6.34 -0.97 1.28
N PHE A 453 5.39 -1.85 0.93
CA PHE A 453 5.39 -3.27 1.31
C PHE A 453 6.60 -4.08 0.78
N ASP A 454 7.30 -3.58 -0.25
CA ASP A 454 8.50 -4.21 -0.81
C ASP A 454 9.65 -3.19 -0.97
N PRO A 455 10.23 -2.72 0.16
CA PRO A 455 11.21 -1.65 0.13
C PRO A 455 12.50 -2.07 -0.59
N ALA A 456 12.85 -3.36 -0.57
CA ALA A 456 14.04 -3.88 -1.25
C ALA A 456 13.99 -3.71 -2.77
N HIS A 457 12.79 -3.54 -3.34
CA HIS A 457 12.57 -3.31 -4.76
C HIS A 457 12.13 -1.87 -5.08
N TYR A 458 12.29 -0.93 -4.13
CA TYR A 458 12.03 0.49 -4.40
C TYR A 458 12.87 0.97 -5.58
N GLY A 459 12.21 1.31 -6.68
CA GLY A 459 12.82 1.28 -8.00
C GLY A 459 11.94 0.63 -9.07
N VAL A 460 12.59 0.10 -10.11
CA VAL A 460 11.95 -0.59 -11.24
C VAL A 460 12.71 -1.86 -11.62
N MET A 461 11.93 -2.91 -11.90
CA MET A 461 12.40 -4.17 -12.47
C MET A 461 11.64 -4.51 -13.73
N LEU A 462 12.38 -5.02 -14.73
CA LEU A 462 11.84 -5.49 -15.99
C LEU A 462 12.05 -6.99 -16.12
N TYR A 463 11.00 -7.71 -16.50
CA TYR A 463 11.04 -9.15 -16.71
C TYR A 463 10.52 -9.51 -18.09
N GLY A 464 11.14 -10.50 -18.72
CA GLY A 464 10.59 -11.12 -19.93
C GLY A 464 9.45 -12.07 -19.62
N VAL A 465 8.33 -11.93 -20.33
CA VAL A 465 7.11 -12.72 -20.08
C VAL A 465 6.73 -13.59 -21.27
N GLY A 466 6.20 -14.78 -20.97
CA GLY A 466 5.64 -15.72 -21.93
C GLY A 466 6.58 -16.87 -22.24
N GLU A 467 6.02 -18.00 -22.68
CA GLU A 467 6.77 -19.23 -22.99
C GLU A 467 7.79 -19.01 -24.13
N ASP A 468 7.52 -18.08 -25.04
CA ASP A 468 8.40 -17.73 -26.16
C ASP A 468 9.50 -16.72 -25.80
N PHE A 469 9.50 -16.21 -24.57
CA PHE A 469 10.56 -15.35 -24.09
C PHE A 469 11.81 -16.18 -23.81
N SER A 470 12.94 -15.70 -24.34
CA SER A 470 14.25 -16.28 -24.07
C SER A 470 15.19 -15.15 -23.68
N PRO A 471 15.93 -15.25 -22.55
CA PRO A 471 16.93 -14.25 -22.18
C PRO A 471 17.96 -13.95 -23.28
N SER A 472 18.18 -14.88 -24.21
CA SER A 472 19.08 -14.71 -25.37
C SER A 472 18.69 -13.58 -26.33
N ILE A 473 17.43 -13.16 -26.31
CA ILE A 473 16.94 -12.05 -27.16
C ILE A 473 17.26 -10.69 -26.55
N VAL A 474 17.68 -10.67 -25.29
CA VAL A 474 18.15 -9.48 -24.59
C VAL A 474 19.66 -9.38 -24.77
N ALA A 475 20.13 -8.19 -25.09
CA ALA A 475 21.54 -7.85 -25.00
C ALA A 475 21.70 -6.61 -24.11
N LYS A 476 22.86 -6.49 -23.46
CA LYS A 476 23.22 -5.26 -22.76
C LYS A 476 23.25 -4.11 -23.77
N TYR A 477 22.60 -3.00 -23.44
CA TYR A 477 22.74 -1.79 -24.24
C TYR A 477 24.17 -1.29 -24.12
N VAL A 478 24.84 -1.13 -25.26
CA VAL A 478 26.09 -0.40 -25.35
C VAL A 478 25.75 0.96 -25.88
N ASP A 479 25.96 1.97 -25.05
CA ASP A 479 25.61 3.30 -25.44
C ASP A 479 26.47 3.77 -26.61
N GLN A 480 25.80 4.18 -27.69
CA GLN A 480 26.44 4.76 -28.87
C GLN A 480 26.32 6.29 -28.86
N ARG A 481 26.15 6.88 -27.66
CA ARG A 481 25.97 8.29 -27.26
C ARG A 481 26.59 9.33 -28.21
N ASP A 482 27.70 8.97 -28.89
CA ASP A 482 28.47 9.86 -29.76
C ASP A 482 28.66 9.40 -31.22
N ARG A 483 28.38 8.14 -31.59
CA ARG A 483 28.81 7.61 -32.91
C ARG A 483 28.04 8.20 -34.09
N ASN A 484 26.79 8.61 -33.86
CA ASN A 484 25.89 9.07 -34.91
C ASN A 484 25.44 10.53 -34.70
N ALA A 485 26.01 11.26 -33.74
CA ALA A 485 25.71 12.67 -33.57
C ALA A 485 26.42 13.50 -34.65
N ILE A 486 25.72 14.45 -35.27
CA ILE A 486 26.31 15.45 -36.17
C ILE A 486 27.15 16.44 -35.34
N ALA A 487 26.60 16.86 -34.21
CA ALA A 487 27.22 17.76 -33.24
C ALA A 487 26.54 17.59 -31.89
N GLN A 488 27.27 17.82 -30.80
CA GLN A 488 26.77 17.63 -29.45
C GLN A 488 27.45 18.56 -28.47
N LEU A 489 26.66 19.15 -27.57
CA LEU A 489 27.08 19.90 -26.40
C LEU A 489 26.19 19.43 -25.24
N ILE A 490 26.63 18.45 -24.46
CA ILE A 490 25.88 17.89 -23.33
C ILE A 490 26.73 17.96 -22.06
N LYS A 491 26.10 17.72 -20.91
CA LYS A 491 26.76 17.78 -19.60
C LYS A 491 27.36 19.15 -19.32
N VAL A 492 26.66 20.19 -19.78
CA VAL A 492 27.06 21.57 -19.59
C VAL A 492 26.76 21.95 -18.14
N GLY A 493 27.77 22.42 -17.41
CA GLY A 493 27.63 22.92 -16.03
C GLY A 493 27.27 24.41 -16.02
N ASP A 494 27.24 25.03 -14.85
CA ASP A 494 26.83 26.43 -14.69
C ASP A 494 27.77 27.43 -15.40
N ASP A 495 27.22 28.63 -15.66
CA ASP A 495 27.92 29.79 -16.24
C ASP A 495 28.71 29.47 -17.53
N ALA A 496 28.18 28.56 -18.36
CA ALA A 496 28.92 27.99 -19.47
C ALA A 496 28.31 28.32 -20.81
N HIS A 497 29.07 29.07 -21.63
CA HIS A 497 28.80 29.21 -23.05
C HIS A 497 29.68 28.24 -23.85
N LYS A 498 29.07 27.24 -24.49
CA LYS A 498 29.76 26.21 -25.29
C LYS A 498 29.35 26.31 -26.75
N GLN A 499 30.31 26.04 -27.65
CA GLN A 499 30.05 26.00 -29.08
C GLN A 499 30.89 24.94 -29.80
N VAL A 500 30.34 24.37 -30.87
CA VAL A 500 31.04 23.43 -31.76
C VAL A 500 30.63 23.67 -33.21
N LYS A 501 31.61 23.64 -34.12
CA LYS A 501 31.37 23.76 -35.56
C LYS A 501 31.06 22.40 -36.16
N PHE A 502 30.12 22.37 -37.10
CA PHE A 502 29.80 21.18 -37.89
C PHE A 502 29.50 21.56 -39.34
N LYS A 503 29.61 20.58 -40.23
CA LYS A 503 29.43 20.78 -41.67
C LYS A 503 28.44 19.76 -42.23
N LEU A 504 27.61 20.22 -43.16
CA LEU A 504 26.68 19.41 -43.91
C LEU A 504 27.03 19.46 -45.40
N ASP A 505 27.31 18.30 -46.00
CA ASP A 505 27.68 18.22 -47.42
C ASP A 505 26.47 18.26 -48.36
N LYS A 506 25.27 18.06 -47.82
CA LYS A 506 23.98 18.10 -48.52
C LYS A 506 22.89 18.62 -47.58
N THR A 507 21.77 19.07 -48.15
CA THR A 507 20.57 19.37 -47.37
C THR A 507 20.18 18.12 -46.57
N THR A 508 20.08 18.27 -45.25
CA THR A 508 19.98 17.16 -44.31
C THR A 508 18.84 17.43 -43.34
N ARG A 509 18.00 16.43 -43.10
CA ARG A 509 17.03 16.42 -42.02
C ARG A 509 17.77 16.14 -40.72
N ILE A 510 17.60 17.00 -39.73
CA ILE A 510 18.32 16.95 -38.47
C ILE A 510 17.31 16.87 -37.35
N ARG A 511 17.40 15.83 -36.52
CA ARG A 511 16.68 15.77 -35.25
C ARG A 511 17.48 16.54 -34.21
N VAL A 512 16.86 17.57 -33.65
CA VAL A 512 17.38 18.35 -32.53
C VAL A 512 16.78 17.79 -31.25
N TYR A 513 17.64 17.38 -30.32
CA TYR A 513 17.26 16.99 -28.96
C TYR A 513 17.98 17.90 -27.99
N ALA A 514 17.24 18.77 -27.29
CA ALA A 514 17.81 19.70 -26.33
C ALA A 514 16.99 19.73 -25.05
N ILE A 515 17.69 19.80 -23.92
CA ILE A 515 17.13 19.95 -22.57
C ILE A 515 17.77 21.19 -21.97
N GLY A 516 17.00 21.99 -21.23
CA GLY A 516 17.51 23.16 -20.50
C GLY A 516 16.47 23.73 -19.54
N GLU A 517 16.83 24.81 -18.84
CA GLU A 517 15.99 25.51 -17.89
C GLU A 517 15.13 26.58 -18.58
N GLY A 518 13.84 26.63 -18.26
CA GLY A 518 12.97 27.70 -18.70
C GLY A 518 11.76 27.90 -17.79
N GLN A 519 11.43 29.17 -17.55
CA GLN A 519 10.29 29.58 -16.75
C GLN A 519 9.69 30.89 -17.27
N ASN A 520 8.44 31.18 -16.91
CA ASN A 520 7.76 32.43 -17.27
C ASN A 520 7.74 32.75 -18.79
N ARG A 521 7.74 31.70 -19.63
CA ARG A 521 7.80 31.78 -21.11
C ARG A 521 9.16 32.19 -21.68
N GLU A 522 10.20 32.15 -20.86
CA GLU A 522 11.59 32.44 -21.22
C GLU A 522 12.46 31.21 -20.98
N MET A 523 13.59 31.14 -21.68
CA MET A 523 14.62 30.12 -21.49
C MET A 523 15.83 30.76 -20.81
N ALA A 524 16.37 30.08 -19.80
CA ALA A 524 17.63 30.41 -19.15
C ALA A 524 18.76 29.59 -19.79
N ASP A 525 18.61 28.26 -19.79
CA ASP A 525 19.56 27.37 -20.45
C ASP A 525 18.97 26.85 -21.75
N TYR A 526 19.66 27.10 -22.86
CA TYR A 526 19.13 26.75 -24.18
C TYR A 526 20.23 26.67 -25.25
N GLY A 527 19.87 26.01 -26.36
CA GLY A 527 20.73 25.88 -27.52
C GLY A 527 20.17 26.54 -28.77
N TRP A 528 21.07 26.93 -29.66
CA TRP A 528 20.72 27.48 -30.98
C TRP A 528 21.77 27.12 -32.03
N ILE A 529 21.41 27.31 -33.30
CA ILE A 529 22.26 27.00 -34.45
C ILE A 529 22.42 28.27 -35.28
N THR A 530 23.66 28.58 -35.67
CA THR A 530 23.99 29.70 -36.55
C THR A 530 24.60 29.21 -37.87
N ASP A 531 24.22 29.82 -39.00
CA ASP A 531 24.97 29.69 -40.26
C ASP A 531 26.32 30.41 -40.09
N SER A 532 27.42 29.68 -40.20
CA SER A 532 28.77 30.22 -39.93
C SER A 532 29.26 31.21 -40.98
N ARG A 533 28.61 31.26 -42.15
CA ARG A 533 28.92 32.20 -43.23
C ARG A 533 28.19 33.52 -43.07
N THR A 534 26.94 33.50 -42.60
CA THR A 534 26.13 34.72 -42.45
C THR A 534 26.06 35.23 -41.01
N GLY A 535 26.38 34.40 -40.02
CA GLY A 535 26.20 34.68 -38.60
C GLY A 535 24.72 34.66 -38.16
N THR A 536 23.80 34.24 -39.03
CA THR A 536 22.36 34.26 -38.75
C THR A 536 21.94 33.03 -37.94
N THR A 537 21.14 33.21 -36.89
CA THR A 537 20.47 32.11 -36.19
C THR A 537 19.42 31.47 -37.09
N VAL A 538 19.61 30.19 -37.42
CA VAL A 538 18.72 29.41 -38.28
C VAL A 538 17.75 28.55 -37.50
N TRP A 539 18.02 28.32 -36.21
CA TRP A 539 17.13 27.64 -35.27
C TRP A 539 17.52 28.01 -33.83
N GLU A 540 16.54 28.16 -32.94
CA GLU A 540 16.72 28.47 -31.52
C GLU A 540 15.67 27.73 -30.69
N MET A 541 16.10 27.18 -29.55
CA MET A 541 15.18 26.60 -28.57
C MET A 541 14.46 27.72 -27.83
N THR A 542 13.14 27.82 -28.01
CA THR A 542 12.30 28.79 -27.30
C THR A 542 11.31 28.07 -26.38
N TYR A 543 10.91 28.69 -25.27
CA TYR A 543 10.03 28.07 -24.28
C TYR A 543 8.74 27.48 -24.90
N SER A 544 8.13 28.19 -25.85
CA SER A 544 6.89 27.77 -26.52
C SER A 544 7.02 26.49 -27.34
N MET A 545 8.23 26.12 -27.74
CA MET A 545 8.53 24.89 -28.48
C MET A 545 8.84 23.70 -27.57
N THR A 546 8.97 23.94 -26.25
CA THR A 546 9.39 22.92 -25.30
C THR A 546 8.21 22.27 -24.58
N VAL A 547 8.44 21.05 -24.11
CA VAL A 547 7.60 20.35 -23.14
C VAL A 547 8.35 20.19 -21.82
N HIS A 548 7.66 19.78 -20.76
CA HIS A 548 8.29 19.46 -19.47
C HIS A 548 9.24 18.25 -19.62
N ALA A 549 10.44 18.34 -19.05
CA ALA A 549 11.48 17.30 -19.14
C ALA A 549 11.55 16.36 -17.93
N GLY A 550 10.61 16.46 -16.99
CA GLY A 550 10.61 15.70 -15.74
C GLY A 550 11.34 16.43 -14.61
N GLY A 551 11.21 15.93 -13.38
CA GLY A 551 11.69 16.62 -12.18
C GLY A 551 11.05 18.01 -12.00
N ALA A 552 11.87 19.02 -11.74
CA ALA A 552 11.38 20.38 -11.49
C ALA A 552 10.65 20.99 -12.70
N ARG A 553 9.60 21.80 -12.44
CA ARG A 553 8.75 22.45 -13.46
C ARG A 553 9.53 23.21 -14.55
N LYS A 554 10.70 23.73 -14.18
CA LYS A 554 11.58 24.53 -15.02
C LYS A 554 12.41 23.70 -16.00
N ASN A 555 12.43 22.38 -15.86
CA ASN A 555 13.11 21.49 -16.78
C ASN A 555 12.32 21.41 -18.09
N ARG A 556 12.93 21.85 -19.18
CA ARG A 556 12.33 21.95 -20.51
C ARG A 556 13.07 21.08 -21.50
N MET A 557 12.33 20.46 -22.42
CA MET A 557 12.88 19.65 -23.50
C MET A 557 12.25 20.01 -24.83
N VAL A 558 13.05 20.04 -25.90
CA VAL A 558 12.58 19.99 -27.28
C VAL A 558 13.18 18.78 -28.00
N ASN A 559 12.35 18.04 -28.72
CA ASN A 559 12.75 16.94 -29.60
C ASN A 559 12.02 17.12 -30.94
N THR A 560 12.69 17.72 -31.92
CA THR A 560 12.06 18.13 -33.18
C THR A 560 12.96 17.86 -34.38
N THR A 561 12.40 17.84 -35.58
CA THR A 561 13.18 17.75 -36.81
C THR A 561 13.17 19.08 -37.54
N ILE A 562 14.36 19.51 -37.97
CA ILE A 562 14.57 20.66 -38.86
C ILE A 562 15.23 20.22 -40.16
N LEU A 563 15.18 21.07 -41.18
CA LEU A 563 15.90 20.89 -42.43
C LEU A 563 16.98 21.97 -42.52
N LEU A 564 18.24 21.58 -42.59
CA LEU A 564 19.35 22.50 -42.86
C LEU A 564 19.95 22.19 -44.22
N ASP A 565 20.20 23.23 -45.00
CA ASP A 565 20.88 23.10 -46.28
C ASP A 565 22.35 22.67 -46.10
N ARG A 566 22.98 22.32 -47.22
CA ARG A 566 24.44 22.18 -47.25
C ARG A 566 25.09 23.48 -46.73
N GLY A 567 26.03 23.37 -45.81
CA GLY A 567 26.69 24.54 -45.24
C GLY A 567 27.59 24.22 -44.04
N ASP A 568 28.25 25.27 -43.54
CA ASP A 568 29.04 25.27 -42.33
C ASP A 568 28.24 25.96 -41.21
N TYR A 569 28.05 25.28 -40.09
CA TYR A 569 27.18 25.72 -39.00
C TYR A 569 27.94 25.70 -37.67
N THR A 570 27.49 26.54 -36.73
CA THR A 570 27.96 26.51 -35.35
C THR A 570 26.77 26.22 -34.45
N LEU A 571 26.87 25.13 -33.69
CA LEU A 571 25.96 24.77 -32.62
C LEU A 571 26.42 25.46 -31.34
N HIS A 572 25.48 26.07 -30.63
CA HIS A 572 25.71 26.78 -29.37
C HIS A 572 24.81 26.23 -28.27
N TYR A 573 25.28 26.34 -27.02
CA TYR A 573 24.49 26.08 -25.82
C TYR A 573 25.01 26.95 -24.68
N GLU A 574 24.10 27.54 -23.91
CA GLU A 574 24.40 28.45 -22.80
C GLU A 574 23.62 28.04 -21.55
N THR A 575 24.23 28.22 -20.39
CA THR A 575 23.66 27.96 -19.05
C THR A 575 23.83 29.16 -18.13
N ASP A 576 22.91 29.32 -17.18
CA ASP A 576 23.02 30.25 -16.06
C ASP A 576 23.65 29.61 -14.80
N ASP A 577 23.42 30.18 -13.61
CA ASP A 577 24.23 29.95 -12.41
C ASP A 577 23.68 28.91 -11.41
N SER A 578 22.48 28.35 -11.64
CA SER A 578 21.74 27.70 -10.53
C SER A 578 21.22 26.29 -10.78
N HIS A 579 21.28 25.75 -11.99
CA HIS A 579 20.64 24.46 -12.29
C HIS A 579 21.21 23.79 -13.54
N ALA A 580 22.39 23.20 -13.39
CA ALA A 580 23.08 22.55 -14.49
C ALA A 580 23.55 21.13 -14.15
N TYR A 581 24.22 20.50 -15.12
CA TYR A 581 24.66 19.13 -14.98
C TYR A 581 25.56 18.93 -13.75
N LYS A 582 25.09 18.09 -12.82
CA LYS A 582 25.69 17.75 -11.51
C LYS A 582 25.63 18.85 -10.44
N ASP A 583 24.96 19.96 -10.69
CA ASP A 583 24.70 21.01 -9.71
C ASP A 583 23.26 21.50 -9.84
N TRP A 584 22.33 20.67 -9.34
CA TRP A 584 20.91 20.91 -9.47
C TRP A 584 20.36 21.55 -8.19
N ASN A 585 19.81 22.76 -8.26
CA ASN A 585 19.12 23.37 -7.11
C ASN A 585 17.73 22.80 -6.80
N MET A 586 17.20 21.92 -7.66
CA MET A 586 15.92 21.20 -7.54
C MET A 586 16.02 19.89 -8.34
N ASP A 587 14.97 19.05 -8.31
CA ASP A 587 14.96 17.75 -9.00
C ASP A 587 15.44 17.85 -10.47
N PRO A 588 16.40 17.02 -10.87
CA PRO A 588 16.95 17.03 -12.22
C PRO A 588 15.90 16.60 -13.27
N PRO A 589 16.12 16.92 -14.57
CA PRO A 589 15.31 16.35 -15.64
C PRO A 589 15.48 14.83 -15.70
N GLU A 590 14.56 14.13 -16.38
CA GLU A 590 14.61 12.67 -16.50
C GLU A 590 15.86 12.15 -17.21
N ASP A 591 16.42 12.92 -18.16
CA ASP A 591 17.64 12.57 -18.90
C ASP A 591 18.78 13.58 -18.61
N PRO A 592 19.31 13.60 -17.37
CA PRO A 592 20.23 14.65 -16.91
C PRO A 592 21.57 14.63 -17.65
N GLU A 593 21.98 13.47 -18.16
CA GLU A 593 23.18 13.30 -18.98
C GLU A 593 23.10 14.07 -20.31
N TYR A 594 21.91 14.56 -20.70
CA TYR A 594 21.63 15.32 -21.92
C TYR A 594 21.30 16.79 -21.66
N TRP A 595 21.56 17.32 -20.45
CA TRP A 595 21.54 18.77 -20.23
C TRP A 595 22.46 19.46 -21.22
N GLY A 596 21.87 20.17 -22.19
CA GLY A 596 22.55 20.47 -23.44
C GLY A 596 21.70 20.28 -24.70
N ILE A 597 22.40 20.16 -25.83
CA ILE A 597 21.82 19.98 -27.17
C ILE A 597 22.62 18.95 -27.97
N THR A 598 21.90 18.04 -28.62
CA THR A 598 22.46 17.06 -29.56
C THR A 598 21.74 17.12 -30.90
N LEU A 599 22.51 17.08 -31.99
CA LEU A 599 22.01 17.00 -33.36
C LEU A 599 22.25 15.60 -33.91
N TYR A 600 21.19 14.97 -34.43
CA TYR A 600 21.25 13.66 -35.07
C TYR A 600 20.81 13.75 -36.54
N PRO A 601 21.35 12.90 -37.44
CA PRO A 601 20.74 12.71 -38.74
C PRO A 601 19.35 12.08 -38.54
N ASP A 602 18.33 12.64 -39.18
CA ASP A 602 16.98 12.09 -39.21
C ASP A 602 16.70 11.48 -40.59
N GLU A 603 16.99 10.18 -40.74
CA GLU A 603 16.71 9.41 -41.95
C GLU A 603 15.23 8.98 -42.07
N GLY A 604 14.29 9.73 -41.48
CA GLY A 604 12.86 9.37 -41.38
C GLY A 604 12.25 8.75 -42.64
N ALA A 605 11.16 7.99 -42.45
CA ALA A 605 10.39 7.39 -43.54
C ALA A 605 10.10 8.41 -44.67
N PRO A 606 10.11 8.00 -45.95
CA PRO A 606 10.13 8.91 -47.09
C PRO A 606 9.04 9.98 -46.99
N VAL A 607 9.44 11.25 -47.13
CA VAL A 607 8.53 12.39 -47.21
C VAL A 607 7.63 12.15 -48.43
N PRO A 608 6.29 12.07 -48.27
CA PRO A 608 5.40 12.10 -49.42
C PRO A 608 5.71 13.38 -50.22
N PRO A 609 5.76 13.33 -51.56
CA PRO A 609 6.06 14.51 -52.35
C PRO A 609 5.12 15.65 -51.94
N PRO A 610 5.61 16.91 -51.92
CA PRO A 610 4.79 18.05 -51.53
C PRO A 610 3.50 18.02 -52.35
N LEU A 611 2.36 18.10 -51.65
CA LEU A 611 1.07 18.26 -52.30
C LEU A 611 1.18 19.46 -53.24
N PRO A 612 0.76 19.32 -54.52
CA PRO A 612 0.77 20.44 -55.44
C PRO A 612 -0.03 21.60 -54.84
N PRO A 613 0.36 22.86 -55.09
CA PRO A 613 -0.32 24.02 -54.51
C PRO A 613 -1.82 23.94 -54.78
N GLU A 614 -2.61 24.13 -53.73
CA GLU A 614 -4.06 24.18 -53.80
C GLU A 614 -4.45 25.24 -54.85
N ASN A 615 -5.08 24.78 -55.93
CA ASN A 615 -5.68 25.69 -56.91
C ASN A 615 -6.71 26.57 -56.17
N PRO A 616 -6.63 27.91 -56.27
CA PRO A 616 -7.65 28.76 -55.70
C PRO A 616 -8.99 28.41 -56.34
N LYS A 617 -9.92 27.93 -55.50
CA LYS A 617 -11.30 27.58 -55.90
C LYS A 617 -11.90 28.72 -56.73
N GLN A 618 -12.15 28.46 -58.00
CA GLN A 618 -13.08 29.27 -58.78
C GLN A 618 -14.47 29.13 -58.13
N SER A 619 -15.00 30.26 -57.65
CA SER A 619 -16.41 30.35 -57.24
C SER A 619 -17.28 30.13 -58.47
N ILE A 620 -17.89 28.96 -58.58
CA ILE A 620 -19.02 28.76 -59.49
C ILE A 620 -20.22 29.43 -58.83
N LYS A 621 -20.68 30.55 -59.40
CA LYS A 621 -22.02 31.08 -59.16
C LYS A 621 -23.01 30.16 -59.87
N GLU A 622 -23.98 29.63 -59.14
CA GLU A 622 -25.19 29.06 -59.74
C GLU A 622 -26.06 30.19 -60.34
N PRO A 623 -26.67 30.00 -61.51
CA PRO A 623 -27.77 30.83 -61.98
C PRO A 623 -29.12 30.28 -61.49
N GLU A 624 -29.96 31.22 -61.05
CA GLU A 624 -31.39 31.21 -60.67
C GLU A 624 -32.13 29.87 -60.42
#